data_AF-A0A2N1M9H2-F1
#
_entry.id   AF-A0A2N1M9H2-F1
#
_cell.length_a   1.000
_cell.length_b   1.000
_cell.length_c   1.000
_cell.angle_alpha   90.00
_cell.angle_beta   90.00
_cell.angle_gamma   90.00
#
_symmetry.space_group_name_H-M   'P 1'
#
loop_
_entity.id
_entity.type
_entity.pdbx_description
1 polymer ?
#
loop_
_entity_poly.entity_id
_entity_poly.type
_entity_poly.pdbx_seq_one_letter_code
_entity_poly.pdbx_strand_id
1 'polypeptide(L)'
;MNRQTFFLSPKFNKKLIYNLQTNKYQEFTNAYVYSIMVKTGNGDSNHAELCESATKEWNNIKKKDKPEIDDIIRSYLATPYNLCDIQTIRSKSSRSREESLPNLPTFHTVDPVQEISVNASAQKKAANEIQIAEKKLTEFEQIYNITTDSQFRLDTYKKIGDLRDEIRSNKERIIKLKRNASYSQKCREKKEKYLTKIRK
;
A
#
# COMPACT_ATOMS: atom_id res chain seq x y z
N MET A 1 -30.26 11.93 24.07
CA MET A 1 -29.15 10.94 24.14
C MET A 1 -27.94 11.53 23.41
N ASN A 2 -26.96 12.02 24.17
CA ASN A 2 -25.72 12.60 23.64
C ASN A 2 -24.83 11.49 23.06
N ARG A 3 -24.49 11.59 21.78
CA ARG A 3 -23.48 10.73 21.14
C ARG A 3 -22.12 11.37 21.34
N GLN A 4 -21.42 10.97 22.40
CA GLN A 4 -20.01 11.33 22.59
C GLN A 4 -19.17 10.54 21.57
N THR A 5 -18.73 11.19 20.50
CA THR A 5 -17.76 10.62 19.58
C THR A 5 -16.36 10.74 20.18
N PHE A 6 -15.80 9.61 20.63
CA PHE A 6 -14.39 9.53 20.98
C PHE A 6 -13.58 9.62 19.68
N PHE A 7 -12.97 10.79 19.43
CA PHE A 7 -11.94 10.94 18.41
C PHE A 7 -10.73 10.12 18.84
N LEU A 8 -10.64 8.87 18.36
CA LEU A 8 -9.40 8.12 18.45
C LEU A 8 -8.46 8.72 17.40
N SER A 9 -7.59 9.62 17.84
CA SER A 9 -6.45 10.06 17.04
C SER A 9 -5.67 8.82 16.61
N PRO A 10 -5.43 8.61 15.30
CA PRO A 10 -4.55 7.54 14.86
C PRO A 10 -3.20 7.72 15.54
N LYS A 11 -2.82 6.77 16.40
CA LYS A 11 -1.48 6.72 16.97
C LYS A 11 -0.53 6.29 15.86
N PHE A 12 -0.15 7.22 15.00
CA PHE A 12 1.03 7.02 14.16
C PHE A 12 2.20 6.88 15.12
N ASN A 13 2.67 5.64 15.33
CA ASN A 13 3.95 5.41 15.95
C ASN A 13 4.94 6.26 15.18
N LYS A 14 5.58 7.24 15.85
CA LYS A 14 6.60 8.11 15.25
C LYS A 14 7.73 7.20 14.78
N LYS A 15 7.63 6.65 13.57
CA LYS A 15 8.70 5.89 12.94
C LYS A 15 9.77 6.90 12.56
N LEU A 16 10.64 7.17 13.51
CA LEU A 16 11.80 8.01 13.29
C LEU A 16 12.77 7.22 12.40
N ILE A 17 13.23 7.83 11.31
CA ILE A 17 14.32 7.25 10.52
C ILE A 17 15.61 7.30 11.34
N TYR A 18 15.79 8.36 12.13
CA TYR A 18 16.91 8.54 13.04
C TYR A 18 16.43 8.63 14.48
N ASN A 19 16.85 7.68 15.32
CA ASN A 19 16.49 7.60 16.75
C ASN A 19 17.18 8.67 17.60
N LEU A 20 18.30 9.24 17.13
CA LEU A 20 18.99 10.36 17.76
C LEU A 20 19.04 11.54 16.78
N GLN A 21 18.58 12.70 17.23
CA GLN A 21 18.59 13.96 16.48
C GLN A 21 19.85 14.76 16.84
N THR A 22 20.99 14.38 16.28
CA THR A 22 22.29 15.02 16.55
C THR A 22 22.58 16.16 15.58
N ASN A 23 21.89 16.22 14.43
CA ASN A 23 22.08 17.23 13.39
C ASN A 23 20.73 17.77 12.88
N LYS A 24 20.68 19.05 12.50
CA LYS A 24 19.53 19.70 11.86
C LYS A 24 19.00 18.94 10.64
N TYR A 25 19.88 18.27 9.91
CA TYR A 25 19.49 17.37 8.83
C TYR A 25 18.58 16.21 9.29
N GLN A 26 18.87 15.64 10.46
CA GLN A 26 18.11 14.51 11.01
C GLN A 26 16.77 14.99 11.58
N GLU A 27 16.74 16.16 12.23
CA GLU A 27 15.50 16.82 12.65
C GLU A 27 14.60 17.09 11.45
N PHE A 28 15.16 17.66 10.39
CA PHE A 28 14.48 17.91 9.13
C PHE A 28 13.94 16.63 8.49
N THR A 29 14.77 15.60 8.38
CA THR A 29 14.37 14.34 7.74
C THR A 29 13.23 13.68 8.51
N ASN A 30 13.30 13.67 9.84
CA ASN A 30 12.24 13.12 10.69
C ASN A 30 10.93 13.93 10.55
N ALA A 31 11.01 15.27 10.54
CA ALA A 31 9.84 16.13 10.35
C ALA A 31 9.22 15.98 8.95
N TYR A 32 10.05 15.92 7.92
CA TYR A 32 9.62 15.71 6.54
C TYR A 32 8.91 14.36 6.38
N VAL A 33 9.50 13.27 6.87
CA VAL A 33 8.90 11.93 6.84
C VAL A 33 7.56 11.90 7.56
N TYR A 34 7.47 12.54 8.74
CA TYR A 34 6.22 12.68 9.45
C TYR A 34 5.16 13.40 8.61
N SER A 35 5.51 14.50 7.95
CA SER A 35 4.57 15.24 7.09
C SER A 35 4.06 14.40 5.90
N ILE A 36 4.93 13.56 5.32
CA ILE A 36 4.54 12.63 4.24
C ILE A 36 3.63 11.54 4.76
N MET A 37 3.92 10.96 5.93
CA MET A 37 3.04 9.97 6.57
C MET A 37 1.66 10.55 6.87
N VAL A 38 1.59 11.77 7.40
CA VAL A 38 0.32 12.45 7.70
C VAL A 38 -0.46 12.76 6.42
N LYS A 39 0.22 13.20 5.35
CA LYS A 39 -0.44 13.49 4.06
C LYS A 39 -0.93 12.26 3.33
N THR A 40 -0.22 11.14 3.44
CA THR A 40 -0.50 9.91 2.67
C THR A 40 -1.36 8.91 3.44
N GLY A 41 -1.51 9.07 4.76
CA GLY A 41 -2.20 8.09 5.61
C GLY A 41 -1.50 6.72 5.69
N ASN A 42 -0.33 6.57 5.07
CA ASN A 42 0.37 5.29 4.95
C ASN A 42 1.54 5.21 5.94
N GLY A 43 1.42 4.30 6.92
CA GLY A 43 2.43 4.06 7.96
C GLY A 43 3.65 3.25 7.51
N ASP A 44 3.63 2.69 6.30
CA ASP A 44 4.65 1.76 5.77
C ASP A 44 5.22 2.25 4.43
N SER A 45 5.57 3.53 4.35
CA SER A 45 6.24 4.10 3.17
C SER A 45 7.66 3.55 2.99
N ASN A 46 8.10 3.34 1.74
CA ASN A 46 9.43 2.82 1.42
C ASN A 46 10.52 3.76 1.96
N HIS A 47 11.29 3.31 2.95
CA HIS A 47 12.31 4.10 3.62
C HIS A 47 13.39 4.63 2.64
N ALA A 48 13.72 3.89 1.59
CA ALA A 48 14.74 4.31 0.62
C ALA A 48 14.29 5.54 -0.18
N GLU A 49 13.06 5.49 -0.71
CA GLU A 49 12.46 6.59 -1.48
C GLU A 49 12.22 7.84 -0.62
N LEU A 50 11.84 7.64 0.65
CA LEU A 50 11.69 8.73 1.62
C LEU A 50 13.02 9.42 1.93
N CYS A 51 14.10 8.65 2.12
CA CYS A 51 15.43 9.20 2.37
C CYS A 51 15.97 9.97 1.16
N GLU A 52 15.74 9.48 -0.07
CA GLU A 52 16.14 10.17 -1.29
C GLU A 52 15.37 11.50 -1.45
N SER A 53 14.06 11.47 -1.23
CA SER A 53 13.21 12.66 -1.28
C SER A 53 13.59 13.69 -0.21
N ALA A 54 13.84 13.25 1.02
CA ALA A 54 14.30 14.11 2.12
C ALA A 54 15.67 14.73 1.82
N THR A 55 16.58 13.96 1.20
CA THR A 55 17.92 14.45 0.81
C THR A 55 17.81 15.53 -0.26
N LYS A 56 16.94 15.33 -1.26
CA LYS A 56 16.69 16.30 -2.32
C LYS A 56 16.13 17.61 -1.77
N GLU A 57 15.14 17.52 -0.87
CA GLU A 57 14.56 18.71 -0.22
C GLU A 57 15.55 19.41 0.72
N TRP A 58 16.33 18.64 1.47
CA TRP A 58 17.39 19.20 2.31
C TRP A 58 18.43 19.99 1.51
N ASN A 59 18.78 19.54 0.31
CA ASN A 59 19.72 20.28 -0.54
C ASN A 59 19.22 21.67 -0.95
N ASN A 60 17.90 21.87 -1.00
CA ASN A 60 17.28 23.17 -1.25
C ASN A 60 17.25 24.04 0.02
N ILE A 61 17.07 23.40 1.17
CA ILE A 61 16.80 24.09 2.46
C ILE A 61 18.08 24.37 3.24
N LYS A 62 19.14 23.56 3.09
CA LYS A 62 20.42 23.74 3.80
C LYS A 62 21.14 25.06 3.51
N LYS A 63 20.74 25.77 2.45
CA LYS A 63 21.28 27.08 2.06
C LYS A 63 20.58 28.24 2.78
N LYS A 64 19.48 27.98 3.49
CA LYS A 64 18.70 28.97 4.23
C LYS A 64 19.32 29.25 5.60
N ASP A 65 18.90 30.36 6.20
CA ASP A 65 19.33 30.72 7.54
C ASP A 65 18.74 29.78 8.59
N LYS A 66 19.48 29.55 9.67
CA LYS A 66 19.08 28.66 10.78
C LYS A 66 17.63 28.85 11.27
N PRO A 67 17.14 30.08 11.56
CA PRO A 67 15.76 30.27 12.01
C PRO A 67 14.72 29.86 10.94
N GLU A 68 15.04 30.08 9.66
CA GLU A 68 14.17 29.72 8.54
C GLU A 68 14.08 28.19 8.38
N ILE A 69 15.19 27.47 8.61
CA ILE A 69 15.20 26.01 8.66
C ILE A 69 14.32 25.50 9.82
N ASP A 70 14.40 26.13 10.98
CA ASP A 70 13.59 25.76 12.13
C ASP A 70 12.08 26.02 11.91
N ASP A 71 11.73 27.11 11.22
CA ASP A 71 10.35 27.39 10.80
C ASP A 71 9.82 26.32 9.84
N ILE A 72 10.65 25.88 8.90
CA ILE A 72 10.27 24.81 7.98
C ILE A 72 10.05 23.49 8.74
N ILE A 73 10.93 23.14 9.68
CA ILE A 73 10.76 21.95 10.52
C ILE A 73 9.45 22.03 11.32
N ARG A 74 9.17 23.19 11.94
CA ARG A 74 7.91 23.45 12.65
C ARG A 74 6.70 23.27 11.74
N SER A 75 6.76 23.79 10.51
CA SER A 75 5.67 23.67 9.54
C SER A 75 5.36 22.21 9.18
N TYR A 76 6.39 21.37 9.02
CA TYR A 76 6.21 19.95 8.72
C TYR A 76 5.62 19.19 9.90
N LEU A 77 6.03 19.50 11.13
CA LEU A 77 5.44 18.91 12.34
C LEU A 77 4.01 19.40 12.60
N ALA A 78 3.68 20.62 12.17
CA ALA A 78 2.35 21.21 12.28
C ALA A 78 1.40 20.81 11.14
N THR A 79 1.83 19.91 10.23
CA THR A 79 1.00 19.48 9.09
C THR A 79 -0.34 18.94 9.61
N PRO A 80 -1.48 19.59 9.29
CA PRO A 80 -2.78 19.16 9.78
C PRO A 80 -3.17 17.82 9.15
N TYR A 81 -3.80 16.97 9.95
CA TYR A 81 -4.30 15.67 9.51
C TYR A 81 -5.33 15.85 8.40
N ASN A 82 -5.10 15.22 7.25
CA ASN A 82 -6.10 15.17 6.19
C ASN A 82 -7.10 14.06 6.57
N LEU A 83 -8.23 14.44 7.17
CA LEU A 83 -9.29 13.52 7.62
C LEU A 83 -10.00 12.80 6.45
N CYS A 84 -9.65 13.12 5.20
CA CYS A 84 -10.38 12.67 4.01
C CYS A 84 -10.17 11.19 3.62
N ASP A 85 -9.41 10.40 4.37
CA ASP A 85 -9.24 8.96 4.09
C ASP A 85 -9.39 8.05 5.31
N ILE A 86 -10.23 8.45 6.28
CA ILE A 86 -10.82 7.46 7.19
C ILE A 86 -11.90 6.72 6.39
N GLN A 87 -11.48 5.79 5.53
CA GLN A 87 -12.33 4.66 5.20
C GLN A 87 -12.72 4.04 6.53
N THR A 88 -14.01 4.16 6.86
CA THR A 88 -14.64 3.52 8.00
C THR A 88 -14.20 2.07 8.03
N ILE A 89 -13.23 1.75 8.89
CA ILE A 89 -12.93 0.38 9.25
C ILE A 89 -14.17 -0.09 9.99
N ARG A 90 -15.11 -0.63 9.23
CA ARG A 90 -16.21 -1.42 9.78
C ARG A 90 -15.54 -2.56 10.53
N SER A 91 -15.49 -2.43 11.84
CA SER A 91 -15.05 -3.48 12.76
C SER A 91 -15.78 -4.76 12.36
N LYS A 92 -15.06 -5.69 11.73
CA LYS A 92 -15.52 -7.06 11.63
C LYS A 92 -15.56 -7.57 13.06
N SER A 93 -16.77 -7.69 13.57
CA SER A 93 -17.13 -8.47 14.76
C SER A 93 -16.26 -9.71 14.83
N SER A 94 -15.31 -9.72 15.75
CA SER A 94 -14.66 -10.94 16.21
C SER A 94 -15.70 -11.68 17.03
N ARG A 95 -16.25 -12.74 16.43
CA ARG A 95 -17.09 -13.75 17.08
C ARG A 95 -16.37 -14.24 18.33
N SER A 96 -17.09 -14.25 19.44
CA SER A 96 -16.69 -14.63 20.79
C SER A 96 -15.79 -15.87 20.82
N ARG A 97 -14.63 -15.76 21.48
CA ARG A 97 -13.82 -16.89 21.90
C ARG A 97 -14.13 -17.12 23.38
N GLU A 98 -14.85 -18.20 23.67
CA GLU A 98 -14.93 -18.73 25.02
C GLU A 98 -13.59 -19.38 25.38
N GLU A 99 -13.16 -19.10 26.60
CA GLU A 99 -11.91 -19.47 27.22
C GLU A 99 -12.11 -20.79 27.98
N SER A 100 -11.23 -21.78 27.74
CA SER A 100 -10.93 -22.88 28.67
C SER A 100 -9.58 -23.50 28.30
N LEU A 101 -8.69 -23.57 29.29
CA LEU A 101 -7.29 -24.02 29.23
C LEU A 101 -7.18 -25.59 29.25
N PRO A 102 -6.01 -26.19 29.53
CA PRO A 102 -5.03 -26.70 28.58
C PRO A 102 -4.91 -28.25 28.62
N ASN A 103 -4.41 -28.90 27.56
CA ASN A 103 -3.77 -30.22 27.70
C ASN A 103 -2.76 -30.47 26.57
N LEU A 104 -1.66 -31.11 26.98
CA LEU A 104 -0.40 -31.34 26.28
C LEU A 104 -0.47 -32.55 25.30
N PRO A 105 0.66 -32.96 24.69
CA PRO A 105 0.96 -32.92 23.26
C PRO A 105 0.58 -34.20 22.50
N THR A 106 0.28 -34.08 21.21
CA THR A 106 0.29 -35.23 20.30
C THR A 106 0.91 -34.81 18.99
N PHE A 107 2.04 -35.44 18.67
CA PHE A 107 2.79 -35.24 17.45
C PHE A 107 1.91 -35.55 16.23
N HIS A 108 1.59 -34.51 15.47
CA HIS A 108 1.13 -34.67 14.10
C HIS A 108 2.05 -33.90 13.17
N THR A 109 2.88 -34.68 12.50
CA THR A 109 3.39 -34.52 11.15
C THR A 109 3.22 -33.13 10.57
N VAL A 110 4.35 -32.45 10.41
CA VAL A 110 4.51 -31.24 9.60
C VAL A 110 3.87 -31.50 8.23
N ASP A 111 2.65 -30.99 8.04
CA ASP A 111 2.08 -30.83 6.71
C ASP A 111 3.02 -29.90 5.93
N PRO A 112 3.36 -30.22 4.67
CA PRO A 112 4.27 -29.41 3.91
C PRO A 112 3.64 -28.02 3.78
N VAL A 113 4.37 -27.03 4.28
CA VAL A 113 4.11 -25.59 4.10
C VAL A 113 3.53 -25.40 2.71
N GLN A 114 2.24 -25.01 2.66
CA GLN A 114 1.56 -24.69 1.43
C GLN A 114 2.24 -23.43 0.89
N GLU A 115 3.32 -23.65 0.15
CA GLU A 115 4.13 -22.65 -0.50
C GLU A 115 3.17 -21.82 -1.34
N ILE A 116 2.90 -20.59 -0.91
CA ILE A 116 1.97 -19.69 -1.57
C ILE A 116 2.50 -19.54 -2.98
N SER A 117 1.84 -20.23 -3.92
CA SER A 117 2.24 -20.27 -5.33
C SER A 117 2.51 -18.84 -5.76
N VAL A 118 3.76 -18.52 -6.10
CA VAL A 118 4.23 -17.17 -6.46
C VAL A 118 3.30 -16.48 -7.47
N ASN A 119 2.66 -17.28 -8.33
CA ASN A 119 1.65 -16.84 -9.29
C ASN A 119 0.38 -16.24 -8.66
N ALA A 120 -0.05 -16.69 -7.48
CA ALA A 120 -1.24 -16.19 -6.78
C ALA A 120 -1.03 -14.75 -6.28
N SER A 121 0.16 -14.45 -5.75
CA SER A 121 0.53 -13.07 -5.35
C SER A 121 0.58 -12.13 -6.56
N ALA A 122 1.21 -12.59 -7.66
CA ALA A 122 1.27 -11.81 -8.91
C ALA A 122 -0.12 -11.58 -9.53
N GLN A 123 -1.02 -12.58 -9.48
CA GLN A 123 -2.41 -12.44 -9.93
C GLN A 123 -3.18 -11.42 -9.08
N LYS A 124 -3.03 -11.47 -7.75
CA LYS A 124 -3.67 -10.52 -6.84
C LYS A 124 -3.18 -9.09 -7.08
N LYS A 125 -1.87 -8.92 -7.29
CA LYS A 125 -1.28 -7.61 -7.63
C LYS A 125 -1.88 -7.04 -8.90
N ALA A 126 -1.90 -7.81 -9.98
CA ALA A 126 -2.48 -7.38 -11.26
C ALA A 126 -4.00 -7.08 -11.15
N ALA A 127 -4.74 -7.84 -10.34
CA ALA A 127 -6.16 -7.57 -10.11
C ALA A 127 -6.39 -6.25 -9.35
N ASN A 128 -5.55 -5.95 -8.35
CA ASN A 128 -5.59 -4.69 -7.63
C ASN A 128 -5.24 -3.50 -8.55
N GLU A 129 -4.22 -3.65 -9.41
CA GLU A 129 -3.84 -2.64 -10.41
C GLU A 129 -5.00 -2.33 -11.37
N ILE A 130 -5.71 -3.37 -11.86
CA ILE A 130 -6.93 -3.18 -12.67
C ILE A 130 -7.99 -2.41 -11.90
N GLN A 131 -8.27 -2.79 -10.65
CA GLN A 131 -9.30 -2.12 -9.85
C GLN A 131 -8.98 -0.64 -9.62
N ILE A 132 -7.71 -0.31 -9.38
CA ILE A 132 -7.25 1.07 -9.21
C ILE A 132 -7.38 1.84 -10.54
N ALA A 133 -6.94 1.25 -11.64
CA ALA A 133 -7.03 1.87 -12.96
C ALA A 133 -8.50 2.09 -13.40
N GLU A 134 -9.39 1.15 -13.12
CA GLU A 134 -10.84 1.28 -13.39
C GLU A 134 -11.47 2.43 -12.60
N LYS A 135 -11.11 2.60 -11.32
CA LYS A 135 -11.57 3.76 -10.52
C LYS A 135 -11.09 5.08 -11.13
N LYS A 136 -9.78 5.19 -11.42
CA LYS A 136 -9.22 6.38 -12.08
C LYS A 136 -9.88 6.67 -13.42
N LEU A 137 -10.18 5.63 -14.20
CA LEU A 137 -10.86 5.76 -15.49
C LEU A 137 -12.23 6.42 -15.31
N THR A 138 -13.03 5.97 -14.34
CA THR A 138 -14.35 6.57 -14.08
C THR A 138 -14.26 8.03 -13.64
N GLU A 139 -13.24 8.39 -12.85
CA GLU A 139 -12.99 9.78 -12.44
C GLU A 139 -12.63 10.66 -13.66
N PHE A 140 -11.73 10.19 -14.53
CA PHE A 140 -11.37 10.93 -15.73
C PHE A 140 -12.52 11.05 -16.73
N GLU A 141 -13.35 10.01 -16.88
CA GLU A 141 -14.56 10.08 -17.71
C GLU A 141 -15.55 11.12 -17.17
N GLN A 142 -15.71 11.22 -15.85
CA GLN A 142 -16.52 12.28 -15.23
C GLN A 142 -15.94 13.67 -15.50
N ILE A 143 -14.63 13.85 -15.28
CA ILE A 143 -13.93 15.11 -15.54
C ILE A 143 -14.08 15.52 -17.01
N TYR A 144 -13.92 14.57 -17.94
CA TYR A 144 -14.08 14.82 -19.37
C TYR A 144 -15.47 15.36 -19.72
N ASN A 145 -16.52 14.82 -19.10
CA ASN A 145 -17.91 15.21 -19.36
C ASN A 145 -18.27 16.61 -18.82
N ILE A 146 -17.67 17.02 -17.71
CA ILE A 146 -17.96 18.34 -17.08
C ILE A 146 -17.02 19.45 -17.58
N THR A 147 -15.93 19.09 -18.25
CA THR A 147 -14.92 20.05 -18.70
C THR A 147 -15.38 20.77 -19.96
N THR A 148 -15.40 22.10 -19.89
CA THR A 148 -15.63 22.97 -21.06
C THR A 148 -14.32 23.37 -21.76
N ASP A 149 -13.20 23.42 -21.04
CA ASP A 149 -11.90 23.79 -21.60
C ASP A 149 -11.40 22.75 -22.61
N SER A 150 -11.16 23.17 -23.86
CA SER A 150 -10.84 22.25 -24.96
C SER A 150 -9.49 21.57 -24.79
N GLN A 151 -8.47 22.28 -24.29
CA GLN A 151 -7.13 21.73 -24.16
C GLN A 151 -7.08 20.71 -23.04
N PHE A 152 -7.67 21.04 -21.89
CA PHE A 152 -7.80 20.12 -20.76
C PHE A 152 -8.65 18.89 -21.12
N ARG A 153 -9.69 19.07 -21.93
CA ARG A 153 -10.53 17.96 -22.41
C ARG A 153 -9.75 17.01 -23.32
N LEU A 154 -8.91 17.52 -24.21
CA LEU A 154 -8.03 16.70 -25.06
C LEU A 154 -7.00 15.92 -24.24
N ASP A 155 -6.36 16.57 -23.27
CA ASP A 155 -5.38 15.92 -22.39
C ASP A 155 -6.02 14.85 -21.51
N THR A 156 -7.23 15.10 -21.03
CA THR A 156 -8.04 14.12 -20.29
C THR A 156 -8.39 12.93 -21.16
N TYR A 157 -8.79 13.15 -22.41
CA TYR A 157 -9.07 12.07 -23.37
C TYR A 157 -7.86 11.17 -23.62
N LYS A 158 -6.66 11.74 -23.77
CA LYS A 158 -5.43 10.96 -23.91
C LYS A 158 -5.17 10.07 -22.69
N LYS A 159 -5.30 10.62 -21.48
CA LYS A 159 -5.16 9.85 -20.22
C LYS A 159 -6.18 8.72 -20.10
N ILE A 160 -7.42 8.93 -20.55
CA ILE A 160 -8.45 7.88 -20.63
C ILE A 160 -7.99 6.75 -21.56
N GLY A 161 -7.40 7.09 -22.71
CA GLY A 161 -6.81 6.12 -23.64
C GLY A 161 -5.70 5.29 -22.99
N ASP A 162 -4.72 5.97 -22.39
CA ASP A 162 -3.58 5.31 -21.73
C ASP A 162 -4.04 4.35 -20.61
N LEU A 163 -5.02 4.75 -19.80
CA LEU A 163 -5.59 3.91 -18.75
C LEU A 163 -6.32 2.68 -19.30
N ARG A 164 -7.05 2.82 -20.41
CA ARG A 164 -7.71 1.68 -21.07
C ARG A 164 -6.69 0.67 -21.59
N ASP A 165 -5.56 1.16 -22.11
CA ASP A 165 -4.45 0.33 -22.59
C ASP A 165 -3.77 -0.42 -21.44
N GLU A 166 -3.54 0.26 -20.31
CA GLU A 166 -3.01 -0.34 -19.09
C GLU A 166 -3.94 -1.45 -18.56
N ILE A 167 -5.25 -1.17 -18.46
CA ILE A 167 -6.25 -2.15 -18.02
C ILE A 167 -6.24 -3.39 -18.92
N ARG A 168 -6.18 -3.19 -20.24
CA ARG A 168 -6.11 -4.28 -21.22
C ARG A 168 -4.84 -5.12 -21.04
N SER A 169 -3.68 -4.47 -20.93
CA SER A 169 -2.39 -5.15 -20.69
C SER A 169 -2.42 -5.99 -19.41
N ASN A 170 -2.96 -5.43 -18.32
CA ASN A 170 -3.07 -6.14 -17.04
C ASN A 170 -4.05 -7.33 -17.12
N LYS A 171 -5.16 -7.22 -17.87
CA LYS A 171 -6.08 -8.34 -18.12
C LYS A 171 -5.38 -9.49 -18.86
N GLU A 172 -4.58 -9.18 -19.88
CA GLU A 172 -3.78 -10.19 -20.60
C GLU A 172 -2.73 -10.85 -19.70
N ARG A 173 -2.07 -10.06 -18.85
CA ARG A 173 -1.11 -10.57 -17.86
C ARG A 173 -1.76 -11.58 -16.91
N ILE A 174 -2.95 -11.30 -16.40
CA ILE A 174 -3.70 -12.24 -15.55
C ILE A 174 -4.00 -13.54 -16.29
N ILE A 175 -4.43 -13.48 -17.55
CA ILE A 175 -4.71 -14.67 -18.36
C ILE A 175 -3.44 -15.54 -18.48
N LYS A 176 -2.29 -14.93 -18.79
CA LYS A 176 -1.00 -15.64 -18.88
C LYS A 176 -0.61 -16.29 -17.54
N LEU A 177 -0.75 -15.56 -16.44
CA LEU A 177 -0.45 -16.07 -15.09
C LEU A 177 -1.36 -17.23 -14.69
N LYS A 178 -2.65 -17.19 -15.05
CA LYS A 178 -3.60 -18.28 -14.80
C LYS A 178 -3.22 -19.54 -15.58
N ARG A 179 -2.84 -19.39 -16.86
CA ARG A 179 -2.36 -20.51 -17.69
C ARG A 179 -1.12 -21.16 -17.08
N ASN A 180 -0.12 -20.35 -16.69
CA ASN A 180 1.10 -20.86 -16.04
C ASN A 180 0.78 -21.61 -14.73
N ALA A 181 -0.07 -21.02 -13.87
CA ALA A 181 -0.50 -21.67 -12.63
C ALA A 181 -1.16 -23.03 -12.89
N SER A 182 -2.04 -23.12 -13.90
CA SER A 182 -2.69 -24.39 -14.27
C SER A 182 -1.70 -25.45 -14.80
N TYR A 183 -0.69 -25.02 -15.56
CA TYR A 183 0.35 -25.92 -16.07
C TYR A 183 1.21 -26.47 -14.93
N SER A 184 1.71 -25.59 -14.07
CA SER A 184 2.50 -25.95 -12.90
C SER A 184 1.74 -26.90 -11.97
N GLN A 185 0.44 -26.67 -11.78
CA GLN A 185 -0.43 -27.55 -11.00
C GLN A 185 -0.53 -28.96 -11.62
N LYS A 186 -0.79 -29.05 -12.93
CA LYS A 186 -0.83 -30.34 -13.64
C LYS A 186 0.49 -31.11 -13.55
N CYS A 187 1.63 -30.42 -13.60
CA CYS A 187 2.94 -31.04 -13.44
C CYS A 187 3.14 -31.63 -12.04
N ARG A 188 2.72 -30.90 -10.99
CA ARG A 188 2.77 -31.41 -9.60
C ARG A 188 1.89 -32.65 -9.43
N GLU A 189 0.65 -32.60 -9.90
CA GLU A 189 -0.29 -33.72 -9.83
C GLU A 189 0.23 -34.98 -10.54
N LYS A 190 0.89 -34.82 -11.70
CA LYS A 190 1.53 -35.94 -12.39
C LYS A 190 2.67 -36.53 -11.54
N LYS A 191 3.54 -35.69 -10.98
CA LYS A 191 4.65 -36.13 -10.13
C LYS A 191 4.16 -36.89 -8.89
N GLU A 192 3.12 -36.38 -8.23
CA GLU A 192 2.50 -37.06 -7.08
C GLU A 192 1.89 -38.42 -7.46
N LYS A 193 1.21 -38.51 -8.62
CA LYS A 193 0.70 -39.79 -9.14
C LYS A 193 1.80 -40.81 -9.42
N TYR A 194 2.97 -40.38 -9.90
CA TYR A 194 4.11 -41.28 -10.08
C TYR A 194 4.70 -41.74 -8.74
N LEU A 195 4.90 -40.81 -7.79
CA LEU A 195 5.45 -41.14 -6.47
C LEU A 195 4.55 -42.09 -5.67
N THR A 196 3.23 -41.90 -5.76
CA THR A 196 2.24 -42.78 -5.11
C THR A 196 2.17 -44.18 -5.75
N LYS A 197 2.48 -44.31 -7.05
CA LYS A 197 2.60 -45.61 -7.72
C LYS A 197 3.87 -46.37 -7.36
N ILE A 198 4.99 -45.67 -7.13
CA ILE A 198 6.28 -46.30 -6.76
C ILE A 198 6.30 -46.75 -5.29
N ARG A 199 5.50 -46.12 -4.42
CA ARG A 199 5.39 -46.47 -2.99
C ARG A 199 4.44 -47.64 -2.68
N LYS A 200 3.70 -48.16 -3.65
CA LYS A 200 2.86 -49.36 -3.54
C LYS A 200 3.58 -50.55 -4.13
#